data_AF-A0A354PCI1-F1
#
_entry.id   AF-A0A354PCI1-F1
#
_cell.length_a   1.000
_cell.length_b   1.000
_cell.length_c   1.000
_cell.angle_alpha   90.00
_cell.angle_beta   90.00
_cell.angle_gamma   90.00
#
_symmetry.space_group_name_H-M   'P 1'
#
loop_
_entity.id
_entity.type
_entity.pdbx_description
1 polymer ?
#
loop_
_entity_poly.entity_id
_entity_poly.type
_entity_poly.pdbx_seq_one_letter_code
_entity_poly.pdbx_strand_id
1 'polypeptide(L)'
;MKRGSLVVITCCAILSCMMPAGPSLLLRHAFSQDAKSETPGITATEPVALTSGSKVTFKVRGFELKGATEIRFVRPGEVSESESGAVPINVEIKETKDAGQAKGLDNKTVGNTQLVADLTLPADLPAGLWDYVVVTPAGEAKGKVRVLAADSVIDEKEPNNGFREAQELLPGKFGRGSIQSDKDVDVFAFPANAGQQLKITVTSGGPLLMDAHLQCYDSRGQFLAAADDDQSRDPVATFKTQADGIVYICISSAHDIGGEWHSYLLAAEEVK
;
A
#
# COMPACT_ATOMS: atom_id res chain seq x y z
N MET A 1 3.96 -17.72 60.82
CA MET A 1 5.21 -17.94 61.60
C MET A 1 6.04 -18.94 60.83
N LYS A 2 7.35 -18.85 60.60
CA LYS A 2 8.43 -17.88 60.81
C LYS A 2 9.63 -18.53 60.10
N ARG A 3 10.46 -17.74 59.39
CA ARG A 3 11.91 -17.96 59.13
C ARG A 3 12.27 -19.20 58.28
N GLY A 4 13.17 -19.18 57.30
CA GLY A 4 14.44 -18.47 57.18
C GLY A 4 15.61 -19.40 57.56
N SER A 5 16.30 -19.98 56.57
CA SER A 5 17.64 -20.63 56.59
C SER A 5 18.10 -20.78 55.12
N LEU A 6 19.23 -20.33 54.56
CA LEU A 6 20.66 -20.15 54.91
C LEU A 6 21.59 -21.31 54.43
N VAL A 7 22.55 -20.94 53.57
CA VAL A 7 23.90 -21.48 53.23
C VAL A 7 24.07 -22.70 52.32
N VAL A 8 24.96 -22.58 51.31
CA VAL A 8 26.24 -23.32 51.03
C VAL A 8 26.94 -22.59 49.85
N ILE A 9 27.93 -21.71 50.07
CA ILE A 9 29.40 -21.87 50.03
C ILE A 9 29.94 -22.54 48.75
N THR A 10 30.76 -21.82 47.97
CA THR A 10 32.09 -22.28 47.52
C THR A 10 32.98 -21.07 47.16
N CYS A 11 34.14 -21.00 47.83
CA CYS A 11 35.26 -20.11 47.56
C CYS A 11 35.94 -20.43 46.23
N CYS A 12 36.46 -19.41 45.53
CA CYS A 12 37.76 -19.53 44.85
C CYS A 12 38.47 -18.19 44.79
N ALA A 13 39.79 -18.25 44.90
CA ALA A 13 40.68 -17.21 45.38
C ALA A 13 41.23 -16.28 44.28
N ILE A 14 41.40 -15.01 44.66
CA ILE A 14 42.58 -14.14 44.50
C ILE A 14 43.31 -14.12 43.14
N LEU A 15 43.28 -12.97 42.45
CA LEU A 15 44.52 -12.25 42.13
C LEU A 15 44.27 -10.75 41.95
N SER A 16 44.90 -9.97 42.82
CA SER A 16 45.02 -8.52 42.78
C SER A 16 45.96 -8.08 41.65
N CYS A 17 45.56 -7.08 40.87
CA CYS A 17 46.52 -6.21 40.18
C CYS A 17 46.08 -4.75 40.31
N MET A 18 47.03 -3.91 40.72
CA MET A 18 46.87 -2.50 41.02
C MET A 18 46.74 -1.64 39.74
N MET A 19 45.77 -0.71 39.79
CA MET A 19 45.67 0.67 39.23
C MET A 19 46.69 1.17 38.16
N PRO A 20 46.26 2.03 37.20
CA PRO A 20 46.12 3.46 37.50
C PRO A 20 44.86 4.15 36.95
N ALA A 21 44.50 5.24 37.64
CA ALA A 21 43.47 6.18 37.27
C ALA A 21 43.86 7.08 36.08
N GLY A 22 42.86 7.41 35.25
CA GLY A 22 42.85 8.56 34.34
C GLY A 22 42.35 8.24 32.92
N PRO A 23 41.85 9.22 32.15
CA PRO A 23 41.00 10.35 32.49
C PRO A 23 39.55 10.14 32.00
N SER A 24 38.65 10.96 32.54
CA SER A 24 37.26 11.13 32.13
C SER A 24 37.12 11.25 30.60
N LEU A 25 36.70 10.18 29.92
CA LEU A 25 36.37 10.22 28.49
C LEU A 25 34.85 10.32 28.36
N LEU A 26 34.44 11.54 28.03
CA LEU A 26 33.12 11.97 27.61
C LEU A 26 32.32 10.87 26.92
N LEU A 27 31.13 10.62 27.47
CA LEU A 27 30.01 9.95 26.83
C LEU A 27 29.79 10.62 25.47
N ARG A 28 30.32 10.02 24.40
CA ARG A 28 29.95 10.41 23.04
C ARG A 28 28.48 10.06 22.89
N HIS A 29 27.64 11.09 22.98
CA HIS A 29 26.35 11.08 22.33
C HIS A 29 26.63 10.73 20.87
N ALA A 30 26.37 9.48 20.50
CA ALA A 30 26.16 9.14 19.11
C ALA A 30 24.91 9.93 18.72
N PHE A 31 25.12 11.11 18.13
CA PHE A 31 24.14 11.68 17.25
C PHE A 31 23.83 10.60 16.24
N SER A 32 22.66 10.00 16.34
CA SER A 32 22.01 9.34 15.21
C SER A 32 21.90 10.42 14.16
N GLN A 33 22.89 10.49 13.26
CA GLN A 33 22.71 11.19 12.00
C GLN A 33 21.59 10.42 11.32
N ASP A 34 20.42 11.07 11.24
CA ASP A 34 19.33 10.64 10.39
C ASP A 34 19.92 10.42 8.99
N ALA A 35 20.15 9.17 8.63
CA ALA A 35 20.64 8.82 7.31
C ALA A 35 19.53 9.19 6.33
N LYS A 36 19.71 10.31 5.64
CA LYS A 36 18.89 10.69 4.49
C LYS A 36 19.02 9.52 3.50
N SER A 37 17.91 8.92 3.10
CA SER A 37 17.95 7.85 2.08
C SER A 37 18.54 8.45 0.81
N GLU A 38 19.82 8.16 0.52
CA GLU A 38 20.48 8.65 -0.69
C GLU A 38 19.97 7.95 -1.95
N THR A 39 19.25 6.83 -1.80
CA THR A 39 18.69 6.06 -2.90
C THR A 39 17.25 6.52 -3.19
N PRO A 40 16.93 6.82 -4.46
CA PRO A 40 15.56 7.02 -4.90
C PRO A 40 14.70 5.80 -4.62
N GLY A 41 13.49 6.04 -4.15
CA GLY A 41 12.56 4.95 -3.80
C GLY A 41 11.13 5.42 -3.92
N ILE A 42 10.25 4.50 -4.27
CA ILE A 42 8.80 4.75 -4.36
C ILE A 42 8.12 4.08 -3.17
N THR A 43 7.26 4.83 -2.50
CA THR A 43 6.49 4.36 -1.34
C THR A 43 4.99 4.36 -1.59
N ALA A 44 4.51 5.17 -2.54
CA ALA A 44 3.10 5.15 -2.94
C ALA A 44 2.89 5.65 -4.37
N THR A 45 1.79 5.19 -4.96
CA THR A 45 1.32 5.48 -6.32
C THR A 45 -0.17 5.82 -6.27
N GLU A 46 -0.57 6.91 -6.92
CA GLU A 46 -1.96 7.37 -6.98
C GLU A 46 -2.34 7.72 -8.44
N PRO A 47 -3.43 7.18 -9.01
CA PRO A 47 -4.26 6.12 -8.43
C PRO A 47 -3.52 4.78 -8.38
N VAL A 48 -3.96 3.88 -7.49
CA VAL A 48 -3.47 2.50 -7.35
C VAL A 48 -3.47 1.69 -8.65
N ALA A 49 -4.39 1.99 -9.57
CA ALA A 49 -4.54 1.32 -10.84
C ALA A 49 -4.96 2.28 -11.96
N LEU A 50 -4.41 2.05 -13.14
CA LEU A 50 -4.68 2.79 -14.36
C LEU A 50 -5.70 2.03 -15.23
N THR A 51 -6.33 2.75 -16.16
CA THR A 51 -7.33 2.19 -17.08
C THR A 51 -6.91 2.45 -18.52
N SER A 52 -6.92 1.43 -19.38
CA SER A 52 -6.60 1.62 -20.80
C SER A 52 -7.54 2.64 -21.46
N GLY A 53 -7.00 3.44 -22.39
CA GLY A 53 -7.77 4.48 -23.10
C GLY A 53 -8.08 5.74 -22.30
N SER A 54 -7.56 5.86 -21.07
CA SER A 54 -7.83 7.00 -20.19
C SER A 54 -6.76 8.09 -20.25
N LYS A 55 -7.13 9.28 -19.77
CA LYS A 55 -6.19 10.32 -19.35
C LYS A 55 -6.29 10.46 -17.84
N VAL A 56 -5.17 10.48 -17.13
CA VAL A 56 -5.17 10.46 -15.66
C VAL A 56 -3.98 11.22 -15.11
N THR A 57 -4.21 11.96 -14.03
CA THR A 57 -3.12 12.52 -13.23
C THR A 57 -2.57 11.42 -12.33
N PHE A 58 -1.29 11.14 -12.51
CA PHE A 58 -0.52 10.12 -11.80
C PHE A 58 0.43 10.78 -10.82
N LYS A 59 0.36 10.37 -9.56
CA LYS A 59 1.21 10.89 -8.49
C LYS A 59 2.03 9.76 -7.92
N VAL A 60 3.27 10.08 -7.58
CA VAL A 60 4.21 9.14 -6.96
C VAL A 60 4.81 9.80 -5.75
N ARG A 61 4.76 9.12 -4.60
CA ARG A 61 5.41 9.54 -3.35
C ARG A 61 6.65 8.68 -3.12
N GLY A 62 7.68 9.28 -2.54
CA GLY A 62 8.87 8.54 -2.15
C GLY A 62 10.06 9.40 -1.75
N PHE A 63 11.25 8.85 -1.98
CA PHE A 63 12.53 9.44 -1.65
C PHE A 63 13.25 9.90 -2.91
N GLU A 64 13.91 11.06 -2.84
CA GLU A 64 14.76 11.61 -3.89
C GLU A 64 14.10 11.70 -5.29
N LEU A 65 12.79 11.98 -5.35
CA LEU A 65 12.02 12.11 -6.60
C LEU A 65 12.14 13.50 -7.27
N LYS A 66 12.84 14.45 -6.64
CA LYS A 66 12.97 15.82 -7.17
C LYS A 66 13.88 15.85 -8.39
N GLY A 67 13.48 16.66 -9.38
CA GLY A 67 14.19 16.78 -10.64
C GLY A 67 14.04 15.54 -11.53
N ALA A 68 13.07 14.67 -11.26
CA ALA A 68 12.77 13.55 -12.14
C ALA A 68 12.56 14.03 -13.59
N THR A 69 13.21 13.36 -14.53
CA THR A 69 13.22 13.75 -15.94
C THR A 69 12.36 12.84 -16.82
N GLU A 70 12.03 11.64 -16.33
CA GLU A 70 11.34 10.62 -17.11
C GLU A 70 10.56 9.65 -16.21
N ILE A 71 9.40 9.18 -16.69
CA ILE A 71 8.73 7.97 -16.20
C ILE A 71 8.62 7.00 -17.37
N ARG A 72 9.19 5.81 -17.24
CA ARG A 72 9.11 4.73 -18.24
C ARG A 72 8.21 3.61 -17.75
N PHE A 73 7.28 3.15 -18.57
CA PHE A 73 6.45 1.97 -18.27
C PHE A 73 6.98 0.77 -19.04
N VAL A 74 7.16 -0.36 -18.34
CA VAL A 74 7.74 -1.59 -18.88
C VAL A 74 6.81 -2.75 -18.55
N ARG A 75 6.47 -3.55 -19.56
CA ARG A 75 5.68 -4.74 -19.36
C ARG A 75 6.56 -5.85 -18.75
N PRO A 76 6.13 -6.54 -17.68
CA PRO A 76 6.87 -7.67 -17.14
C PRO A 76 7.07 -8.74 -18.21
N GLY A 77 8.32 -9.15 -18.43
CA GLY A 77 8.69 -10.15 -19.43
C GLY A 77 9.23 -9.59 -20.76
N GLU A 78 9.12 -8.29 -21.00
CA GLU A 78 9.83 -7.62 -22.11
C GLU A 78 11.18 -7.08 -21.59
N VAL A 79 12.27 -7.61 -22.14
CA VAL A 79 13.63 -7.20 -21.77
C VAL A 79 13.91 -5.80 -22.33
N SER A 80 14.41 -4.94 -21.46
CA SER A 80 14.73 -3.51 -21.60
C SER A 80 15.69 -3.09 -22.74
N GLU A 81 15.75 -3.78 -23.89
CA GLU A 81 16.87 -3.59 -24.86
C GLU A 81 16.49 -3.33 -26.32
N SER A 82 15.28 -2.84 -26.63
CA SER A 82 15.08 -2.19 -27.94
C SER A 82 14.01 -1.10 -27.91
N GLU A 83 14.26 -0.03 -28.66
CA GLU A 83 13.40 1.15 -28.87
C GLU A 83 12.03 0.82 -29.53
N SER A 84 11.61 -0.45 -29.55
CA SER A 84 10.36 -0.94 -30.13
C SER A 84 9.44 -1.67 -29.13
N GLY A 85 9.80 -1.72 -27.84
CA GLY A 85 9.01 -2.36 -26.75
C GLY A 85 8.40 -1.39 -25.73
N ALA A 86 8.66 -0.09 -25.85
CA ALA A 86 7.97 0.91 -25.03
C ALA A 86 6.55 1.07 -25.56
N VAL A 87 5.56 0.61 -24.80
CA VAL A 87 4.16 0.94 -25.13
C VAL A 87 3.96 2.42 -24.82
N PRO A 88 3.52 3.25 -25.78
CA PRO A 88 3.60 4.70 -25.67
C PRO A 88 2.48 5.23 -24.76
N ILE A 89 2.63 5.02 -23.46
CA ILE A 89 1.95 5.85 -22.47
C ILE A 89 2.64 7.20 -22.58
N ASN A 90 1.90 8.20 -23.05
CA ASN A 90 2.43 9.56 -23.07
C ASN A 90 2.47 10.08 -21.63
N VAL A 91 3.65 10.49 -21.18
CA VAL A 91 3.91 11.00 -19.83
C VAL A 91 4.31 12.45 -19.92
N GLU A 92 3.56 13.32 -19.24
CA GLU A 92 3.92 14.72 -19.06
C GLU A 92 4.14 15.01 -17.57
N ILE A 93 5.41 15.04 -17.14
CA ILE A 93 5.77 15.42 -15.77
C ILE A 93 5.41 16.90 -15.56
N LYS A 94 4.50 17.18 -14.64
CA LYS A 94 4.03 18.53 -14.32
C LYS A 94 4.85 19.17 -13.22
N GLU A 95 5.15 18.41 -12.18
CA GLU A 95 5.90 18.92 -11.03
C GLU A 95 6.64 17.81 -10.29
N THR A 96 7.76 18.19 -9.70
CA THR A 96 8.41 17.43 -8.62
C THR A 96 8.60 18.37 -7.45
N LYS A 97 8.22 17.94 -6.24
CA LYS A 97 8.19 18.80 -5.07
C LYS A 97 8.44 18.04 -3.79
N ASP A 98 8.65 18.77 -2.71
CA ASP A 98 8.65 18.19 -1.38
C ASP A 98 7.23 17.67 -1.07
N ALA A 99 7.15 16.50 -0.44
CA ALA A 99 5.89 15.94 0.00
C ALA A 99 5.50 16.52 1.36
N GLY A 100 4.20 16.80 1.52
CA GLY A 100 3.65 17.16 2.83
C GLY A 100 3.84 16.04 3.85
N GLN A 101 3.70 16.38 5.12
CA GLN A 101 3.69 15.42 6.22
C GLN A 101 2.59 14.39 5.98
N ALA A 102 2.97 13.11 5.89
CA ALA A 102 1.98 12.03 5.88
C ALA A 102 1.29 11.97 7.25
N LYS A 103 -0.02 11.82 7.23
CA LYS A 103 -0.80 11.77 8.46
C LYS A 103 -0.50 10.46 9.20
N GLY A 104 -0.17 10.56 10.48
CA GLY A 104 0.17 9.40 11.32
C GLY A 104 1.54 8.76 11.06
N LEU A 105 2.33 9.21 10.07
CA LEU A 105 3.57 8.55 9.65
C LEU A 105 4.71 9.54 9.44
N ASP A 106 5.94 9.19 9.80
CA ASP A 106 7.12 10.01 9.55
C ASP A 106 7.50 9.99 8.05
N ASN A 107 7.80 11.16 7.48
CA ASN A 107 8.30 11.31 6.12
C ASN A 107 9.65 10.60 5.90
N LYS A 108 10.41 10.31 6.97
CA LYS A 108 11.59 9.44 6.92
C LYS A 108 11.24 8.00 6.55
N THR A 109 10.01 7.57 6.78
CA THR A 109 9.51 6.21 6.49
C THR A 109 8.78 6.13 5.16
N VAL A 110 7.93 7.12 4.86
CA VAL A 110 7.06 7.10 3.68
C VAL A 110 7.50 8.02 2.55
N GLY A 111 8.71 8.57 2.63
CA GLY A 111 9.22 9.51 1.65
C GLY A 111 8.80 10.94 1.94
N ASN A 112 9.68 11.87 1.57
CA ASN A 112 9.55 13.31 1.75
C ASN A 112 9.50 14.07 0.42
N THR A 113 9.41 13.36 -0.71
CA THR A 113 9.32 13.94 -2.06
C THR A 113 8.16 13.32 -2.82
N GLN A 114 7.64 14.05 -3.80
CA GLN A 114 6.58 13.57 -4.67
C GLN A 114 6.74 14.13 -6.09
N LEU A 115 6.15 13.40 -7.03
CA LEU A 115 6.10 13.67 -8.46
C LEU A 115 4.64 13.65 -8.89
N VAL A 116 4.26 14.57 -9.77
CA VAL A 116 2.95 14.56 -10.44
C VAL A 116 3.18 14.60 -11.94
N ALA A 117 2.52 13.70 -12.66
CA ALA A 117 2.55 13.61 -14.11
C ALA A 117 1.14 13.39 -14.66
N ASP A 118 0.85 13.92 -15.85
CA ASP A 118 -0.34 13.51 -16.59
C ASP A 118 0.02 12.36 -17.54
N LEU A 119 -0.78 11.30 -17.51
CA LEU A 119 -0.65 10.15 -18.38
C LEU A 119 -1.76 10.15 -19.42
N THR A 120 -1.43 9.80 -20.66
CA THR A 120 -2.42 9.42 -21.69
C THR A 120 -2.16 7.98 -22.10
N LEU A 121 -3.10 7.09 -21.78
CA LEU A 121 -2.98 5.65 -21.99
C LEU A 121 -3.66 5.27 -23.32
N PRO A 122 -3.01 4.48 -24.19
CA PRO A 122 -3.64 3.89 -25.36
C PRO A 122 -4.85 3.00 -25.00
N ALA A 123 -5.87 2.96 -25.85
CA ALA A 123 -7.08 2.16 -25.64
C ALA A 123 -6.83 0.65 -25.70
N ASP A 124 -5.86 0.24 -26.50
CA ASP A 124 -5.40 -1.14 -26.70
C ASP A 124 -4.26 -1.54 -25.76
N LEU A 125 -3.91 -0.68 -24.78
CA LEU A 125 -2.90 -0.98 -23.78
C LEU A 125 -3.26 -2.29 -23.04
N PRO A 126 -2.40 -3.32 -23.07
CA PRO A 126 -2.71 -4.59 -22.43
C PRO A 126 -2.92 -4.45 -20.91
N ALA A 127 -4.02 -5.03 -20.42
CA ALA A 127 -4.26 -5.18 -19.00
C ALA A 127 -3.18 -6.09 -18.36
N GLY A 128 -2.83 -5.79 -17.11
CA GLY A 128 -1.81 -6.53 -16.38
C GLY A 128 -1.12 -5.70 -15.31
N LEU A 129 -0.18 -6.31 -14.60
CA LEU A 129 0.73 -5.59 -13.73
C LEU A 129 1.89 -5.06 -14.60
N TRP A 130 2.20 -3.77 -14.47
CA TRP A 130 3.26 -3.09 -15.20
C TRP A 130 4.34 -2.63 -14.23
N ASP A 131 5.59 -2.74 -14.65
CA ASP A 131 6.69 -2.03 -13.99
C ASP A 131 6.72 -0.59 -14.48
N TYR A 132 7.11 0.34 -13.63
CA TYR A 132 7.47 1.68 -14.06
C TYR A 132 8.74 2.16 -13.35
N VAL A 133 9.50 3.00 -14.04
CA VAL A 133 10.78 3.53 -13.59
C VAL A 133 10.74 5.04 -13.63
N VAL A 134 11.01 5.68 -12.50
CA VAL A 134 11.20 7.13 -12.40
C VAL A 134 12.70 7.41 -12.42
N VAL A 135 13.15 8.22 -13.37
CA VAL A 135 14.56 8.59 -13.52
C VAL A 135 14.79 9.94 -12.86
N THR A 136 15.73 9.98 -11.91
CA THR A 136 16.06 11.19 -11.12
C THR A 136 17.57 11.44 -11.16
N PRO A 137 18.05 12.65 -10.78
CA PRO A 137 19.48 12.91 -10.63
C PRO A 137 20.18 12.01 -9.60
N ALA A 138 19.44 11.47 -8.63
CA ALA A 138 19.95 10.56 -7.61
C ALA A 138 19.90 9.08 -8.03
N GLY A 139 19.36 8.76 -9.21
CA GLY A 139 19.24 7.41 -9.75
C GLY A 139 17.80 7.03 -10.12
N GLU A 140 17.56 5.74 -10.32
CA GLU A 140 16.27 5.20 -10.72
C GLU A 140 15.47 4.67 -9.53
N ALA A 141 14.19 5.04 -9.45
CA ALA A 141 13.22 4.42 -8.54
C ALA A 141 12.25 3.53 -9.34
N LYS A 142 11.97 2.32 -8.85
CA LYS A 142 11.11 1.34 -9.55
C LYS A 142 9.83 1.12 -8.76
N GLY A 143 8.70 1.11 -9.47
CA GLY A 143 7.38 0.84 -8.93
C GLY A 143 6.62 -0.14 -9.81
N LYS A 144 5.47 -0.59 -9.32
CA LYS A 144 4.52 -1.39 -10.09
C LYS A 144 3.15 -0.73 -10.07
N VAL A 145 2.41 -0.84 -11.15
CA VAL A 145 1.03 -0.37 -11.23
C VAL A 145 0.20 -1.32 -12.08
N ARG A 146 -1.05 -1.55 -11.70
CA ARG A 146 -1.96 -2.36 -12.50
C ARG A 146 -2.61 -1.51 -13.59
N VAL A 147 -2.59 -2.00 -14.82
CA VAL A 147 -3.42 -1.50 -15.92
C VAL A 147 -4.64 -2.42 -16.04
N LEU A 148 -5.82 -1.82 -16.03
CA LEU A 148 -7.12 -2.47 -16.17
C LEU A 148 -7.67 -2.19 -17.57
N ALA A 149 -8.46 -3.14 -18.09
CA ALA A 149 -9.28 -2.86 -19.26
C ALA A 149 -10.38 -1.86 -18.88
N ALA A 150 -10.78 -1.00 -19.81
CA ALA A 150 -11.79 0.04 -19.57
C ALA A 150 -13.12 -0.50 -19.02
N ASP A 151 -13.52 -1.70 -19.47
CA ASP A 151 -14.76 -2.32 -19.02
C ASP A 151 -14.58 -3.20 -17.78
N SER A 152 -13.36 -3.43 -17.28
CA SER A 152 -13.11 -4.32 -16.13
C SER A 152 -13.11 -3.62 -14.78
N VAL A 153 -13.38 -2.32 -14.72
CA VAL A 153 -13.31 -1.52 -13.50
C VAL A 153 -14.61 -0.75 -13.27
N ILE A 154 -15.02 -0.69 -12.01
CA ILE A 154 -16.08 0.18 -11.52
C ILE A 154 -15.41 1.15 -10.55
N ASP A 155 -15.46 2.45 -10.88
CA ASP A 155 -14.99 3.50 -10.00
C ASP A 155 -15.99 3.72 -8.86
N GLU A 156 -15.48 4.00 -7.66
CA GLU A 156 -16.32 4.31 -6.51
C GLU A 156 -17.22 5.51 -6.81
N LYS A 157 -18.36 5.54 -6.13
CA LYS A 157 -19.29 6.65 -6.16
C LYS A 157 -19.89 6.85 -4.77
N GLU A 158 -19.53 7.98 -4.20
CA GLU A 158 -20.05 8.43 -2.91
C GLU A 158 -21.46 9.03 -3.01
N PRO A 159 -22.30 8.93 -1.97
CA PRO A 159 -22.05 8.18 -0.73
C PRO A 159 -22.21 6.66 -0.90
N ASN A 160 -21.30 5.87 -0.33
CA ASN A 160 -21.39 4.40 -0.22
C ASN A 160 -21.08 3.91 1.22
N ASN A 161 -21.27 4.78 2.21
CA ASN A 161 -20.74 4.69 3.57
C ASN A 161 -21.44 3.64 4.49
N GLY A 162 -22.22 2.73 3.92
CA GLY A 162 -22.99 1.74 4.69
C GLY A 162 -23.84 0.82 3.83
N PHE A 163 -24.42 -0.23 4.44
CA PHE A 163 -25.09 -1.31 3.70
C PHE A 163 -26.30 -0.84 2.85
N ARG A 164 -26.95 0.25 3.24
CA ARG A 164 -28.09 0.83 2.50
C ARG A 164 -27.66 1.66 1.29
N GLU A 165 -26.41 2.10 1.29
CA GLU A 165 -25.79 2.95 0.28
C GLU A 165 -24.73 2.18 -0.52
N ALA A 166 -24.55 0.89 -0.20
CA ALA A 166 -23.50 0.05 -0.76
C ALA A 166 -23.53 0.06 -2.30
N GLN A 167 -22.37 0.31 -2.89
CA GLN A 167 -22.21 0.35 -4.33
C GLN A 167 -22.13 -1.07 -4.89
N GLU A 168 -22.87 -1.36 -5.95
CA GLU A 168 -22.83 -2.68 -6.58
C GLU A 168 -21.45 -2.97 -7.20
N LEU A 169 -20.89 -4.14 -6.86
CA LEU A 169 -19.71 -4.71 -7.51
C LEU A 169 -20.13 -5.95 -8.30
N LEU A 170 -19.95 -5.90 -9.63
CA LEU A 170 -20.31 -7.00 -10.51
C LEU A 170 -19.22 -8.08 -10.55
N PRO A 171 -19.57 -9.38 -10.65
CA PRO A 171 -18.60 -10.46 -10.86
C PRO A 171 -17.64 -10.18 -12.03
N GLY A 172 -16.34 -10.38 -11.80
CA GLY A 172 -15.29 -10.14 -12.79
C GLY A 172 -14.93 -8.66 -13.01
N LYS A 173 -15.47 -7.73 -12.22
CA LYS A 173 -15.05 -6.33 -12.19
C LYS A 173 -14.21 -6.06 -10.96
N PHE A 174 -13.24 -5.16 -11.10
CA PHE A 174 -12.54 -4.55 -9.99
C PHE A 174 -13.32 -3.33 -9.48
N GLY A 175 -13.35 -3.10 -8.17
CA GLY A 175 -13.76 -1.82 -7.59
C GLY A 175 -12.52 -0.95 -7.38
N ARG A 176 -12.46 0.25 -7.95
CA ARG A 176 -11.39 1.21 -7.68
C ARG A 176 -11.94 2.34 -6.83
N GLY A 177 -11.36 2.55 -5.65
CA GLY A 177 -11.80 3.57 -4.73
C GLY A 177 -10.65 4.21 -3.95
N SER A 178 -11.00 5.08 -3.00
CA SER A 178 -10.10 5.79 -2.12
C SER A 178 -10.80 6.21 -0.84
N ILE A 179 -10.21 5.91 0.31
CA ILE A 179 -10.70 6.43 1.61
C ILE A 179 -10.42 7.93 1.64
N GLN A 180 -11.45 8.74 1.38
CA GLN A 180 -11.28 10.16 1.07
C GLN A 180 -11.06 11.01 2.33
N SER A 181 -11.58 10.54 3.47
CA SER A 181 -11.54 11.28 4.74
C SER A 181 -11.39 10.37 5.95
N ASP A 182 -11.16 10.96 7.12
CA ASP A 182 -11.05 10.18 8.36
C ASP A 182 -12.34 9.42 8.65
N LYS A 183 -12.20 8.16 9.06
CA LYS A 183 -13.30 7.24 9.40
C LYS A 183 -14.26 6.95 8.24
N ASP A 184 -13.84 7.23 7.03
CA ASP A 184 -14.55 6.84 5.82
C ASP A 184 -14.51 5.31 5.67
N VAL A 185 -15.65 4.74 5.25
CA VAL A 185 -15.84 3.31 5.08
C VAL A 185 -16.57 3.09 3.77
N ASP A 186 -15.86 2.61 2.76
CA ASP A 186 -16.46 2.25 1.49
C ASP A 186 -17.14 0.89 1.58
N VAL A 187 -18.42 0.81 1.19
CA VAL A 187 -19.16 -0.46 1.17
C VAL A 187 -19.55 -0.84 -0.25
N PHE A 188 -19.15 -2.03 -0.66
CA PHE A 188 -19.57 -2.68 -1.91
C PHE A 188 -20.54 -3.83 -1.65
N ALA A 189 -21.53 -4.00 -2.52
CA ALA A 189 -22.47 -5.11 -2.53
C ALA A 189 -22.14 -6.08 -3.68
N PHE A 190 -21.74 -7.30 -3.34
CA PHE A 190 -21.37 -8.34 -4.31
C PHE A 190 -22.38 -9.49 -4.31
N PRO A 191 -22.97 -9.87 -5.45
CA PRO A 191 -23.89 -11.00 -5.51
C PRO A 191 -23.16 -12.34 -5.40
N ALA A 192 -23.64 -13.23 -4.54
CA ALA A 192 -23.08 -14.56 -4.34
C ALA A 192 -24.16 -15.64 -4.18
N ASN A 193 -23.82 -16.86 -4.59
CA ASN A 193 -24.65 -18.06 -4.45
C ASN A 193 -24.23 -18.88 -3.23
N ALA A 194 -25.13 -19.70 -2.70
CA ALA A 194 -24.86 -20.61 -1.61
C ALA A 194 -23.72 -21.59 -1.93
N GLY A 195 -22.76 -21.69 -1.03
CA GLY A 195 -21.63 -22.61 -1.13
C GLY A 195 -20.46 -22.11 -1.99
N GLN A 196 -20.53 -20.91 -2.57
CA GLN A 196 -19.39 -20.30 -3.24
C GLN A 196 -18.26 -20.02 -2.25
N GLN A 197 -17.04 -20.36 -2.65
CA GLN A 197 -15.83 -19.98 -1.93
C GLN A 197 -15.33 -18.67 -2.53
N LEU A 198 -15.49 -17.56 -1.81
CA LEU A 198 -15.04 -16.25 -2.27
C LEU A 198 -13.67 -15.93 -1.68
N LYS A 199 -12.82 -15.29 -2.48
CA LYS A 199 -11.60 -14.60 -2.07
C LYS A 199 -11.76 -13.11 -2.38
N ILE A 200 -11.65 -12.29 -1.35
CA ILE A 200 -11.69 -10.85 -1.44
C ILE A 200 -10.28 -10.34 -1.21
N THR A 201 -9.76 -9.55 -2.15
CA THR A 201 -8.42 -8.96 -2.10
C THR A 201 -8.56 -7.46 -2.26
N VAL A 202 -7.91 -6.70 -1.37
CA VAL A 202 -7.77 -5.24 -1.52
C VAL A 202 -6.29 -4.97 -1.70
N THR A 203 -5.92 -4.28 -2.78
CA THR A 203 -4.53 -3.83 -3.01
C THR A 203 -4.48 -2.32 -2.93
N SER A 204 -3.50 -1.74 -2.25
CA SER A 204 -3.37 -0.29 -2.12
C SER A 204 -2.22 0.27 -2.96
N GLY A 205 -2.32 1.56 -3.31
CA GLY A 205 -1.26 2.28 -4.03
C GLY A 205 -0.02 2.55 -3.16
N GLY A 206 -0.17 2.50 -1.84
CA GLY A 206 0.88 2.71 -0.84
C GLY A 206 0.51 2.01 0.47
N PRO A 207 0.90 0.74 0.67
CA PRO A 207 0.40 -0.08 1.78
C PRO A 207 0.71 0.46 3.17
N LEU A 208 1.78 1.24 3.34
CA LEU A 208 2.04 1.93 4.61
C LEU A 208 1.11 3.11 4.86
N LEU A 209 0.62 3.78 3.81
CA LEU A 209 -0.23 4.97 3.92
C LEU A 209 -1.70 4.58 4.07
N MET A 210 -2.20 3.70 3.20
CA MET A 210 -3.59 3.26 3.21
C MET A 210 -3.89 2.30 4.37
N ASP A 211 -3.00 1.34 4.63
CA ASP A 211 -3.15 0.25 5.61
C ASP A 211 -4.59 -0.28 5.65
N ALA A 212 -4.99 -0.97 4.58
CA ALA A 212 -6.39 -1.28 4.33
C ALA A 212 -6.91 -2.34 5.30
N HIS A 213 -8.08 -2.09 5.88
CA HIS A 213 -8.81 -3.04 6.70
C HIS A 213 -10.11 -3.47 6.01
N LEU A 214 -10.33 -4.78 5.94
CA LEU A 214 -11.41 -5.43 5.21
C LEU A 214 -12.35 -6.16 6.16
N GLN A 215 -13.66 -5.94 6.00
CA GLN A 215 -14.70 -6.70 6.69
C GLN A 215 -15.80 -7.14 5.72
N CYS A 216 -16.26 -8.38 5.86
CA CYS A 216 -17.29 -8.97 4.99
C CYS A 216 -18.50 -9.43 5.81
N TYR A 217 -19.70 -9.15 5.31
CA TYR A 217 -20.98 -9.51 5.95
C TYR A 217 -21.95 -10.15 4.95
N ASP A 218 -22.84 -11.02 5.42
CA ASP A 218 -23.93 -11.57 4.61
C ASP A 218 -25.10 -10.58 4.45
N SER A 219 -26.10 -10.96 3.66
CA SER A 219 -27.29 -10.16 3.38
C SER A 219 -28.17 -9.86 4.61
N ARG A 220 -27.93 -10.54 5.73
CA ARG A 220 -28.60 -10.33 7.03
C ARG A 220 -27.71 -9.53 8.00
N GLY A 221 -26.55 -9.07 7.56
CA GLY A 221 -25.56 -8.38 8.38
C GLY A 221 -24.78 -9.30 9.32
N GLN A 222 -24.77 -10.62 9.07
CA GLN A 222 -23.93 -11.55 9.84
C GLN A 222 -22.49 -11.46 9.35
N PHE A 223 -21.55 -11.41 10.29
CA PHE A 223 -20.13 -11.39 9.98
C PHE A 223 -19.69 -12.67 9.26
N LEU A 224 -18.91 -12.51 8.18
CA LEU A 224 -18.35 -13.61 7.39
C LEU A 224 -16.83 -13.73 7.58
N ALA A 225 -16.11 -12.61 7.47
CA ALA A 225 -14.65 -12.57 7.58
C ALA A 225 -14.14 -11.14 7.81
N ALA A 226 -12.91 -11.03 8.33
CA ALA A 226 -12.15 -9.80 8.35
C ALA A 226 -10.67 -10.10 8.07
N ALA A 227 -9.96 -9.12 7.52
CA ALA A 227 -8.52 -9.16 7.28
C ALA A 227 -7.95 -7.74 7.36
N ASP A 228 -6.67 -7.64 7.73
CA ASP A 228 -5.93 -6.38 7.84
C ASP A 228 -4.61 -6.54 7.07
N ASP A 229 -3.70 -7.34 7.62
CA ASP A 229 -2.48 -7.78 6.93
C ASP A 229 -2.62 -9.22 6.39
N ASP A 230 -1.95 -9.53 5.28
CA ASP A 230 -1.64 -10.89 4.80
C ASP A 230 -0.12 -11.06 4.60
N GLN A 231 0.36 -11.49 3.42
CA GLN A 231 1.79 -11.51 3.09
C GLN A 231 2.37 -10.09 2.89
N SER A 232 1.48 -9.11 2.76
CA SER A 232 1.74 -7.68 2.71
C SER A 232 0.74 -6.96 3.61
N ARG A 233 0.81 -5.63 3.71
CA ARG A 233 -0.17 -4.79 4.42
C ARG A 233 -1.54 -4.65 3.74
N ASP A 234 -1.71 -5.39 2.65
CA ASP A 234 -2.93 -5.41 1.86
C ASP A 234 -3.74 -6.67 2.24
N PRO A 235 -5.03 -6.53 2.65
CA PRO A 235 -5.80 -7.61 3.23
C PRO A 235 -6.33 -8.59 2.17
N VAL A 236 -6.37 -9.86 2.58
CA VAL A 236 -7.00 -10.94 1.82
C VAL A 236 -7.91 -11.76 2.74
N ALA A 237 -9.19 -11.86 2.40
CA ALA A 237 -10.15 -12.69 3.14
C ALA A 237 -10.72 -13.80 2.24
N THR A 238 -10.77 -15.03 2.74
CA THR A 238 -11.37 -16.18 2.02
C THR A 238 -12.44 -16.84 2.88
N PHE A 239 -13.67 -16.93 2.39
CA PHE A 239 -14.80 -17.49 3.14
C PHE A 239 -15.84 -18.14 2.22
N LYS A 240 -16.65 -19.04 2.79
CA LYS A 240 -17.71 -19.76 2.08
C LYS A 240 -19.07 -19.18 2.41
N THR A 241 -19.83 -18.79 1.40
CA THR A 241 -21.19 -18.29 1.54
C THR A 241 -22.15 -19.43 1.92
N GLN A 242 -23.13 -19.13 2.78
CA GLN A 242 -24.07 -20.14 3.29
C GLN A 242 -25.42 -20.14 2.55
N ALA A 243 -25.76 -19.03 1.90
CA ALA A 243 -27.02 -18.82 1.20
C ALA A 243 -26.79 -17.91 0.00
N ASP A 244 -27.74 -17.93 -0.95
CA ASP A 244 -27.80 -16.95 -2.02
C ASP A 244 -28.07 -15.57 -1.43
N GLY A 245 -27.42 -14.54 -1.98
CA GLY A 245 -27.67 -13.16 -1.59
C GLY A 245 -26.48 -12.24 -1.82
N ILE A 246 -26.54 -11.09 -1.16
CA ILE A 246 -25.47 -10.10 -1.19
C ILE A 246 -24.44 -10.40 -0.10
N VAL A 247 -23.17 -10.25 -0.47
CA VAL A 247 -22.06 -10.06 0.44
C VAL A 247 -21.73 -8.57 0.47
N TYR A 248 -21.79 -7.96 1.65
CA TYR A 248 -21.30 -6.60 1.86
C TYR A 248 -19.81 -6.64 2.17
N ILE A 249 -19.02 -5.94 1.37
CA ILE A 249 -17.57 -5.82 1.47
C ILE A 249 -17.28 -4.40 1.94
N CYS A 250 -16.74 -4.26 3.16
CA CYS A 250 -16.45 -2.98 3.78
C CYS A 250 -14.94 -2.77 3.78
N ILE A 251 -14.49 -1.62 3.28
CA ILE A 251 -13.08 -1.24 3.19
C ILE A 251 -12.91 0.06 3.97
N SER A 252 -11.88 0.10 4.80
CA SER A 252 -11.51 1.26 5.62
C SER A 252 -10.00 1.31 5.75
N SER A 253 -9.46 2.41 6.29
CA SER A 253 -8.09 2.39 6.79
C SER A 253 -8.06 1.84 8.22
N ALA A 254 -7.11 0.96 8.52
CA ALA A 254 -6.85 0.40 9.87
C ALA A 254 -6.53 1.48 10.91
N HIS A 255 -6.20 2.70 10.46
CA HIS A 255 -5.90 3.85 11.32
C HIS A 255 -7.00 4.91 11.33
N ASP A 256 -8.16 4.66 10.70
CA ASP A 256 -9.26 5.62 10.53
C ASP A 256 -8.82 6.93 9.85
N ILE A 257 -7.80 6.86 8.99
CA ILE A 257 -7.27 8.00 8.26
C ILE A 257 -7.58 7.84 6.77
N GLY A 258 -7.98 8.94 6.14
CA GLY A 258 -8.14 9.03 4.69
C GLY A 258 -7.33 10.15 4.07
N GLY A 259 -7.29 10.17 2.74
CA GLY A 259 -6.72 11.27 1.95
C GLY A 259 -6.02 10.80 0.69
N GLU A 260 -5.23 11.70 0.10
CA GLU A 260 -4.66 11.57 -1.26
C GLU A 260 -3.98 10.23 -1.59
N TRP A 261 -3.37 9.54 -0.62
CA TRP A 261 -2.59 8.31 -0.83
C TRP A 261 -3.33 7.03 -0.39
N HIS A 262 -4.67 7.10 -0.26
CA HIS A 262 -5.51 6.02 0.27
C HIS A 262 -6.33 5.32 -0.82
N SER A 263 -5.89 5.38 -2.08
CA SER A 263 -6.55 4.59 -3.13
C SER A 263 -6.30 3.09 -2.98
N TYR A 264 -7.33 2.33 -3.32
CA TYR A 264 -7.33 0.88 -3.27
C TYR A 264 -8.05 0.28 -4.47
N LEU A 265 -7.72 -0.98 -4.74
CA LEU A 265 -8.32 -1.81 -5.77
C LEU A 265 -8.88 -3.08 -5.13
N LEU A 266 -10.20 -3.19 -5.14
CA LEU A 266 -10.96 -4.34 -4.68
C LEU A 266 -11.13 -5.37 -5.80
N ALA A 267 -10.80 -6.62 -5.51
CA ALA A 267 -11.13 -7.79 -6.33
C ALA A 267 -11.94 -8.80 -5.50
N ALA A 268 -13.04 -9.29 -6.07
CA ALA A 268 -13.85 -10.37 -5.52
C ALA A 268 -13.90 -11.54 -6.51
N GLU A 269 -13.29 -12.66 -6.13
CA GLU A 269 -13.09 -13.82 -7.00
C GLU A 269 -13.66 -15.09 -6.38
N GLU A 270 -14.24 -15.97 -7.19
CA GLU A 270 -14.58 -17.34 -6.76
C GLU A 270 -13.34 -18.23 -6.88
N VAL A 271 -12.97 -18.89 -5.78
CA VAL A 271 -11.89 -19.87 -5.73
C VAL A 271 -12.48 -21.25 -6.01
N LYS A 272 -11.95 -21.91 -7.04
CA LYS A 272 -12.34 -23.28 -7.41
C LYS A 272 -11.49 -24.34 -6.71
#